data_AF-A0A395HD41-F1
#
_entry.id   AF-A0A395HD41-F1
#
_cell.length_a   1.000
_cell.length_b   1.000
_cell.length_c   1.000
_cell.angle_alpha   90.00
_cell.angle_beta   90.00
_cell.angle_gamma   90.00
#
_symmetry.space_group_name_H-M   'P 1'
#
loop_
_entity.id
_entity.type
_entity.pdbx_description
1 polymer ?
#
loop_
_entity_poly.entity_id
_entity_poly.type
_entity_poly.pdbx_seq_one_letter_code
_entity_poly.pdbx_strand_id
1 'polypeptide(L)'
;MAVPRINVYLDVVSPFGYIAFSVLRNSPVFAKCNIAYVPIFLGGLMHACQNTAPITITNKNAWIEKERNRWARYFSVPIVQTTPEGFPPRTLSTQRALCAVSQKFPDKLVPAFQALYQCFWVEGNPDIAKPECFGPVLEKVLGKEEARVVMEAMNHTETKAILTANTNRAFDIGAFGIPWFECTNAQGETEGFWGVDHLGQVADFLGLDIKQDQGFRAVL
;
A
#
# COMPACT_ATOMS: atom_id res chain seq x y z
N MET A 1 3.96 0.86 28.74
CA MET A 1 4.64 0.92 27.42
C MET A 1 3.60 1.27 26.37
N ALA A 2 3.92 2.17 25.45
CA ALA A 2 2.99 2.57 24.39
C ALA A 2 2.78 1.41 23.40
N VAL A 3 1.61 1.34 22.77
CA VAL A 3 1.33 0.37 21.71
C VAL A 3 2.17 0.74 20.48
N PRO A 4 2.97 -0.17 19.91
CA PRO A 4 3.77 0.12 18.71
C PRO A 4 2.88 0.57 17.55
N ARG A 5 3.34 1.56 16.78
CA ARG A 5 2.58 2.17 15.69
C ARG A 5 3.29 1.99 14.35
N ILE A 6 2.52 1.78 13.29
CA ILE A 6 2.99 1.74 11.91
C ILE A 6 2.13 2.67 11.07
N ASN A 7 2.71 3.69 10.44
CA ASN A 7 2.09 4.35 9.29
C ASN A 7 2.66 3.71 8.03
N VAL A 8 1.83 2.99 7.27
CA VAL A 8 2.23 2.34 6.02
C VAL A 8 1.74 3.15 4.83
N TYR A 9 2.67 3.64 4.01
CA TYR A 9 2.39 4.47 2.84
C TYR A 9 2.28 3.57 1.60
N LEU A 10 1.15 3.67 0.92
CA LEU A 10 0.74 2.72 -0.13
C LEU A 10 0.18 3.42 -1.36
N ASP A 11 0.39 2.79 -2.51
CA ASP A 11 -0.30 3.02 -3.77
C ASP A 11 -0.79 1.66 -4.29
N VAL A 12 -2.03 1.63 -4.79
CA VAL A 12 -2.65 0.41 -5.33
C VAL A 12 -1.85 -0.17 -6.49
N VAL A 13 -1.06 0.67 -7.18
CA VAL A 13 -0.19 0.26 -8.29
C VAL A 13 1.00 -0.59 -7.87
N SER A 14 1.35 -0.70 -6.58
CA SER A 14 2.50 -1.51 -6.18
C SER A 14 2.10 -2.91 -5.76
N PRO A 15 2.67 -3.95 -6.40
CA PRO A 15 2.44 -5.32 -5.97
C PRO A 15 3.10 -5.61 -4.63
N PHE A 16 4.28 -5.04 -4.35
CA PHE A 16 4.92 -5.19 -3.04
C PHE A 16 4.14 -4.46 -1.94
N GLY A 17 3.48 -3.34 -2.29
CA GLY A 17 2.54 -2.65 -1.41
C GLY A 17 1.36 -3.54 -1.04
N TYR A 18 0.79 -4.25 -2.02
CA TYR A 18 -0.27 -5.23 -1.77
C TYR A 18 0.19 -6.40 -0.90
N ILE A 19 1.38 -6.97 -1.14
CA ILE A 19 1.90 -8.07 -0.33
C ILE A 19 2.10 -7.59 1.12
N ALA A 20 2.73 -6.43 1.33
CA ALA A 20 2.89 -5.86 2.66
C ALA A 20 1.55 -5.56 3.35
N PHE A 21 0.58 -4.99 2.64
CA PHE A 21 -0.79 -4.80 3.13
C PHE A 21 -1.39 -6.13 3.61
N SER A 22 -1.25 -7.18 2.80
CA SER A 22 -1.79 -8.52 3.12
C SER A 22 -1.11 -9.12 4.35
N VAL A 23 0.21 -8.97 4.50
CA VAL A 23 0.93 -9.45 5.69
C VAL A 23 0.52 -8.67 6.93
N LEU A 24 0.51 -7.34 6.89
CA LEU A 24 0.09 -6.49 8.03
C LEU A 24 -1.36 -6.77 8.48
N ARG A 25 -2.24 -7.17 7.55
CA ARG A 25 -3.64 -7.49 7.86
C ARG A 25 -3.86 -8.86 8.48
N ASN A 26 -3.06 -9.86 8.09
CA ASN A 26 -3.35 -11.26 8.40
C ASN A 26 -2.34 -11.92 9.34
N SER A 27 -1.13 -11.37 9.46
CA SER A 27 -0.10 -11.93 10.33
C SER A 27 -0.40 -11.64 11.81
N PRO A 28 -0.34 -12.65 12.70
CA PRO A 28 -0.49 -12.44 14.14
C PRO A 28 0.61 -11.55 14.72
N VAL A 29 1.78 -11.46 14.06
CA VAL A 29 2.93 -10.64 14.49
C VAL A 29 2.52 -9.18 14.66
N PHE A 30 1.76 -8.64 13.71
CA PHE A 30 1.35 -7.23 13.70
C PHE A 30 -0.03 -6.97 14.30
N ALA A 31 -0.74 -8.00 14.77
CA ALA A 31 -2.13 -7.89 15.21
C ALA A 31 -2.33 -6.93 16.39
N LYS A 32 -1.29 -6.69 17.19
CA LYS A 32 -1.30 -5.76 18.33
C LYS A 32 -0.80 -4.35 17.98
N CYS A 33 -0.30 -4.13 16.77
CA CYS A 33 0.19 -2.83 16.34
C CYS A 33 -0.99 -1.90 16.02
N ASN A 34 -0.82 -0.61 16.30
CA ASN A 34 -1.69 0.42 15.77
C ASN A 34 -1.24 0.77 14.34
N ILE A 35 -2.00 0.34 13.33
CA ILE A 35 -1.61 0.48 11.92
C ILE A 35 -2.50 1.49 11.21
N ALA A 36 -1.89 2.56 10.68
CA ALA A 36 -2.54 3.52 9.81
C ALA A 36 -2.09 3.30 8.36
N TYR A 37 -3.06 3.16 7.45
CA TYR A 37 -2.82 2.99 6.02
C TYR A 37 -2.95 4.35 5.33
N VAL A 38 -1.88 4.81 4.68
CA VAL A 38 -1.79 6.17 4.13
C VAL A 38 -1.70 6.11 2.60
N PRO A 39 -2.76 6.53 1.88
CA PRO A 39 -2.69 6.63 0.42
C PRO A 39 -1.70 7.72 -0.01
N ILE A 40 -0.76 7.37 -0.89
CA ILE A 40 0.16 8.31 -1.56
C ILE A 40 0.14 8.12 -3.07
N PHE A 41 0.65 9.07 -3.84
CA PHE A 41 0.83 8.88 -5.28
C PHE A 41 2.27 8.49 -5.60
N LEU A 42 2.50 7.21 -5.92
CA LEU A 42 3.86 6.68 -6.15
C LEU A 42 4.57 7.42 -7.29
N GLY A 43 3.86 7.74 -8.38
CA GLY A 43 4.44 8.50 -9.49
C GLY A 43 4.93 9.89 -9.07
N GLY A 44 4.24 10.52 -8.11
CA GLY A 44 4.66 11.81 -7.53
C GLY A 44 5.90 11.68 -6.65
N LEU A 45 5.93 10.64 -5.80
CA LEU A 45 7.09 10.33 -4.96
C LEU A 45 8.35 10.07 -5.80
N MET A 46 8.23 9.20 -6.81
CA MET A 46 9.35 8.86 -7.69
C MET A 46 9.88 10.08 -8.44
N HIS A 47 9.00 10.96 -8.90
CA HIS A 47 9.39 12.20 -9.55
C HIS A 47 10.19 13.11 -8.61
N ALA A 48 9.71 13.32 -7.38
CA ALA A 48 10.39 14.15 -6.37
C ALA A 48 11.78 13.59 -6.02
N CYS A 49 11.93 12.27 -5.96
CA CYS A 49 13.22 11.62 -5.69
C CYS A 49 14.14 11.50 -6.91
N GLN A 50 13.72 11.93 -8.11
CA GLN A 50 14.42 11.65 -9.38
C GLN A 50 14.67 10.14 -9.58
N ASN A 51 13.76 9.30 -9.07
CA ASN A 51 13.87 7.86 -9.09
C ASN A 51 13.33 7.28 -10.42
N THR A 52 13.96 6.21 -10.90
CA THR A 52 13.57 5.51 -12.14
C THR A 52 12.84 4.22 -11.82
N ALA A 53 11.73 3.97 -12.52
CA ALA A 53 10.92 2.78 -12.27
C ALA A 53 11.71 1.49 -12.57
N PRO A 54 11.69 0.47 -11.69
CA PRO A 54 12.46 -0.75 -11.90
C PRO A 54 12.17 -1.46 -13.22
N ILE A 55 10.93 -1.34 -13.71
CA ILE A 55 10.45 -1.95 -14.95
C ILE A 55 11.06 -1.34 -16.22
N THR A 56 11.59 -0.12 -16.16
CA THR A 56 12.23 0.53 -17.32
C THR A 56 13.73 0.27 -17.35
N ILE A 57 14.27 -0.40 -16.33
CA ILE A 57 15.70 -0.70 -16.21
C ILE A 57 15.95 -2.10 -16.78
N THR A 58 16.91 -2.19 -17.71
CA THR A 58 17.37 -3.46 -18.31
C THR A 58 17.67 -4.49 -17.23
N ASN A 59 17.22 -5.73 -17.45
CA ASN A 59 17.28 -6.88 -16.52
C ASN A 59 16.43 -6.75 -15.24
N LYS A 60 16.26 -5.55 -14.67
CA LYS A 60 15.46 -5.37 -13.44
C LYS A 60 13.98 -5.67 -13.66
N ASN A 61 13.42 -5.39 -14.83
CA ASN A 61 12.03 -5.75 -15.14
C ASN A 61 11.75 -7.25 -14.98
N ALA A 62 12.56 -8.09 -15.62
CA ALA A 62 12.40 -9.55 -15.54
C ALA A 62 12.73 -10.10 -14.14
N TRP A 63 13.67 -9.47 -13.44
CA TRP A 63 14.03 -9.86 -12.08
C TRP A 63 12.94 -9.51 -11.07
N ILE A 64 12.40 -8.29 -11.11
CA ILE A 64 11.42 -7.81 -10.13
C ILE A 64 10.09 -8.56 -10.23
N GLU A 65 9.72 -9.02 -11.43
CA GLU A 65 8.55 -9.88 -11.62
C GLU A 65 8.73 -11.27 -10.97
N LYS A 66 9.95 -11.81 -11.00
CA LYS A 66 10.26 -13.05 -10.26
C LYS A 66 10.20 -12.82 -8.75
N GLU A 67 10.71 -11.69 -8.27
CA GLU A 67 10.65 -11.33 -6.85
C GLU A 67 9.24 -11.15 -6.35
N ARG A 68 8.38 -10.45 -7.10
CA ARG A 68 6.96 -10.32 -6.80
C ARG A 68 6.32 -11.68 -6.52
N ASN A 69 6.54 -12.64 -7.43
CA ASN A 69 6.01 -13.99 -7.30
C ASN A 69 6.65 -14.78 -6.15
N ARG A 70 7.94 -14.58 -5.87
CA ARG A 70 8.63 -15.22 -4.73
C ARG A 70 8.05 -14.75 -3.40
N TRP A 71 7.95 -13.45 -3.19
CA TRP A 71 7.40 -12.88 -1.96
C TRP A 71 5.93 -13.21 -1.77
N ALA A 72 5.12 -13.18 -2.83
CA ALA A 72 3.72 -13.58 -2.74
C ALA A 72 3.57 -15.05 -2.34
N ARG A 73 4.33 -15.98 -2.97
CA ARG A 73 4.34 -17.39 -2.55
C ARG A 73 4.80 -17.55 -1.12
N TYR A 74 5.85 -16.82 -0.72
CA TYR A 74 6.46 -16.95 0.59
C TYR A 74 5.49 -16.54 1.71
N PHE A 75 4.78 -15.42 1.54
CA PHE A 75 3.76 -14.96 2.48
C PHE A 75 2.36 -15.54 2.23
N SER A 76 2.23 -16.52 1.33
CA SER A 76 0.94 -17.10 0.93
C SER A 76 -0.11 -16.06 0.50
N VAL A 77 0.33 -14.99 -0.15
CA VAL A 77 -0.53 -13.92 -0.66
C VAL A 77 -0.98 -14.29 -2.08
N PRO A 78 -2.30 -14.38 -2.34
CA PRO A 78 -2.80 -14.66 -3.69
C PRO A 78 -2.47 -13.48 -4.61
N ILE A 79 -1.86 -13.74 -5.76
CA ILE A 79 -1.56 -12.71 -6.75
C ILE A 79 -1.56 -13.32 -8.16
N VAL A 80 -1.99 -12.56 -9.17
CA VAL A 80 -1.90 -12.98 -10.57
C VAL A 80 -0.46 -13.30 -10.94
N GLN A 81 -0.22 -14.37 -11.71
CA GLN A 81 1.14 -14.85 -12.01
C GLN A 81 1.93 -13.91 -12.91
N THR A 82 1.22 -13.11 -13.72
CA THR A 82 1.79 -12.06 -14.58
C THR A 82 1.22 -10.71 -14.18
N THR A 83 1.99 -9.63 -14.32
CA THR A 83 1.45 -8.27 -14.16
C THR A 83 0.21 -8.05 -15.03
N PRO A 84 -0.80 -7.32 -14.53
CA PRO A 84 -1.96 -6.93 -15.33
C PRO A 84 -1.55 -6.22 -16.62
N GLU A 85 -2.38 -6.31 -17.65
CA GLU A 85 -2.14 -5.62 -18.92
C GLU A 85 -2.03 -4.10 -18.70
N GLY A 86 -1.13 -3.44 -19.43
CA GLY A 86 -0.91 -2.00 -19.30
C GLY A 86 -0.22 -1.56 -17.99
N PHE A 87 0.33 -2.50 -17.22
CA PHE A 87 1.09 -2.19 -16.02
C PHE A 87 2.33 -1.34 -16.33
N PRO A 88 2.61 -0.27 -15.55
CA PRO A 88 1.84 0.26 -14.44
C PRO A 88 0.85 1.35 -14.91
N PRO A 89 -0.47 1.24 -14.59
CA PRO A 89 -1.39 2.31 -14.89
C PRO A 89 -1.18 3.51 -13.95
N ARG A 90 -1.58 4.70 -14.40
CA ARG A 90 -1.52 5.92 -13.57
C ARG A 90 -2.69 5.96 -12.59
N THR A 91 -2.45 5.60 -11.33
CA THR A 91 -3.47 5.44 -10.27
C THR A 91 -3.88 6.73 -9.54
N LEU A 92 -3.59 7.91 -10.11
CA LEU A 92 -3.85 9.19 -9.44
C LEU A 92 -5.30 9.37 -8.99
N SER A 93 -6.27 9.03 -9.85
CA SER A 93 -7.70 9.13 -9.52
C SER A 93 -8.11 8.12 -8.44
N THR A 94 -7.61 6.89 -8.53
CA THR A 94 -7.85 5.83 -7.54
C THR A 94 -7.32 6.22 -6.16
N GLN A 95 -6.11 6.79 -6.11
CA GLN A 95 -5.51 7.26 -4.85
C GLN A 95 -6.24 8.47 -4.26
N ARG A 96 -6.77 9.37 -5.09
CA ARG A 96 -7.66 10.45 -4.62
C ARG A 96 -8.96 9.91 -4.04
N ALA A 97 -9.55 8.89 -4.66
CA ALA A 97 -10.74 8.24 -4.12
C ALA A 97 -10.45 7.63 -2.74
N LEU A 98 -9.30 6.97 -2.55
CA LEU A 98 -8.87 6.48 -1.24
C LEU A 98 -8.63 7.61 -0.22
N CYS A 99 -8.08 8.75 -0.63
CA CYS A 99 -8.01 9.92 0.26
C CYS A 99 -9.42 10.41 0.65
N ALA A 100 -10.37 10.48 -0.28
CA ALA A 100 -11.75 10.84 0.04
C ALA A 100 -12.39 9.86 1.03
N VAL A 101 -12.17 8.54 0.85
CA VAL A 101 -12.58 7.51 1.82
C VAL A 101 -11.94 7.79 3.18
N SER A 102 -10.63 8.05 3.25
CA SER A 102 -9.93 8.29 4.52
C SER A 102 -10.49 9.48 5.32
N GLN A 103 -11.02 10.50 4.63
CA GLN A 103 -11.58 11.69 5.26
C GLN A 103 -13.03 11.51 5.69
N LYS A 104 -13.85 10.90 4.84
CA LYS A 104 -15.31 10.86 5.02
C LYS A 104 -15.75 9.58 5.73
N PHE A 105 -15.06 8.46 5.49
CA PHE A 105 -15.41 7.12 5.95
C PHE A 105 -14.14 6.36 6.40
N PRO A 106 -13.42 6.87 7.41
CA PRO A 106 -12.10 6.35 7.80
C PRO A 106 -12.11 4.87 8.19
N ASP A 107 -13.21 4.38 8.76
CA ASP A 107 -13.43 2.97 9.11
C ASP A 107 -13.52 2.05 7.88
N LYS A 108 -13.87 2.59 6.71
CA LYS A 108 -13.98 1.86 5.44
C LYS A 108 -12.71 1.93 4.58
N LEU A 109 -11.67 2.66 5.00
CA LEU A 109 -10.45 2.82 4.22
C LEU A 109 -9.71 1.48 3.99
N VAL A 110 -9.56 0.68 5.04
CA VAL A 110 -8.86 -0.61 4.96
C VAL A 110 -9.62 -1.61 4.07
N PRO A 111 -10.95 -1.81 4.24
CA PRO A 111 -11.76 -2.57 3.30
C PRO A 111 -11.68 -2.05 1.85
N ALA A 112 -11.63 -0.73 1.64
CA ALA A 112 -11.50 -0.13 0.31
C ALA A 112 -10.16 -0.47 -0.35
N PHE A 113 -9.04 -0.35 0.38
CA PHE A 113 -7.74 -0.82 -0.10
C PHE A 113 -7.77 -2.29 -0.47
N GLN A 114 -8.32 -3.14 0.40
CA GLN A 114 -8.41 -4.57 0.18
C GLN A 114 -9.20 -4.90 -1.11
N ALA A 115 -10.34 -4.24 -1.34
CA ALA A 115 -11.15 -4.47 -2.54
C ALA A 115 -10.46 -4.00 -3.82
N LEU A 116 -9.76 -2.85 -3.79
CA LEU A 116 -9.01 -2.36 -4.96
C LEU A 116 -7.80 -3.25 -5.27
N TYR A 117 -7.09 -3.72 -4.24
CA TYR A 117 -6.01 -4.68 -4.41
C TYR A 117 -6.50 -6.03 -4.92
N GLN A 118 -7.63 -6.53 -4.41
CA GLN A 118 -8.28 -7.74 -4.95
C GLN A 118 -8.57 -7.59 -6.45
N CYS A 119 -9.22 -6.48 -6.85
CA CYS A 119 -9.55 -6.23 -8.25
C CYS A 119 -8.30 -6.16 -9.14
N PHE A 120 -7.23 -5.52 -8.69
CA PHE A 120 -6.04 -5.34 -9.52
C PHE A 120 -5.07 -6.51 -9.49
N TRP A 121 -4.68 -6.96 -8.30
CA TRP A 121 -3.60 -7.92 -8.09
C TRP A 121 -4.05 -9.36 -7.97
N VAL A 122 -5.33 -9.63 -7.67
CA VAL A 122 -5.85 -11.00 -7.60
C VAL A 122 -6.65 -11.34 -8.84
N GLU A 123 -7.51 -10.43 -9.30
CA GLU A 123 -8.34 -10.62 -10.50
C GLU A 123 -7.64 -10.17 -11.78
N GLY A 124 -6.58 -9.35 -11.69
CA GLY A 124 -5.79 -8.93 -12.84
C GLY A 124 -6.45 -7.85 -13.70
N ASN A 125 -7.41 -7.10 -13.15
CA ASN A 125 -8.18 -6.13 -13.94
C ASN A 125 -7.30 -4.91 -14.35
N PRO A 126 -7.01 -4.71 -15.64
CA PRO A 126 -6.09 -3.66 -16.09
C PRO A 126 -6.65 -2.24 -15.90
N ASP A 127 -7.95 -2.11 -15.68
CA ASP A 127 -8.66 -0.83 -15.70
C ASP A 127 -8.76 -0.14 -14.33
N ILE A 128 -8.04 -0.60 -13.30
CA ILE A 128 -8.16 -0.08 -11.92
C ILE A 128 -7.91 1.43 -11.77
N ALA A 129 -7.27 2.07 -12.75
CA ALA A 129 -7.05 3.53 -12.79
C ALA A 129 -8.25 4.32 -13.35
N LYS A 130 -9.24 3.65 -13.94
CA LYS A 130 -10.43 4.25 -14.55
C LYS A 130 -11.58 4.34 -13.53
N PRO A 131 -12.23 5.52 -13.37
CA PRO A 131 -13.38 5.69 -12.47
C PRO A 131 -14.50 4.68 -12.67
N GLU A 132 -14.73 4.27 -13.93
CA GLU A 132 -15.74 3.29 -14.32
C GLU A 132 -15.43 1.88 -13.78
N CYS A 133 -14.16 1.61 -13.46
CA CYS A 133 -13.72 0.36 -12.85
C CYS A 133 -13.66 0.46 -11.32
N PHE A 134 -12.92 1.44 -10.78
CA PHE A 134 -12.73 1.51 -9.32
C PHE A 134 -13.97 2.01 -8.57
N GLY A 135 -14.85 2.79 -9.21
CA GLY A 135 -16.10 3.26 -8.61
C GLY A 135 -17.00 2.12 -8.16
N PRO A 136 -17.37 1.16 -9.04
CA PRO A 136 -18.14 -0.02 -8.66
C PRO A 136 -17.45 -0.91 -7.61
N VAL A 137 -16.12 -0.97 -7.60
CA VAL A 137 -15.36 -1.71 -6.56
C VAL A 137 -15.54 -1.05 -5.20
N LEU A 138 -15.41 0.28 -5.14
CA LEU A 138 -15.65 1.04 -3.92
C LEU A 138 -17.12 1.00 -3.48
N GLU A 139 -18.06 1.02 -4.42
CA GLU A 139 -19.49 0.90 -4.13
C GLU A 139 -19.85 -0.37 -3.38
N LYS A 140 -19.25 -1.52 -3.74
CA LYS A 140 -19.45 -2.79 -3.01
C LYS A 140 -19.02 -2.72 -1.55
N VAL A 141 -18.06 -1.86 -1.21
CA VAL A 141 -17.53 -1.68 0.14
C VAL A 141 -18.29 -0.62 0.92
N LEU A 142 -18.56 0.51 0.27
CA LEU A 142 -19.11 1.71 0.90
C LEU A 142 -20.65 1.68 0.96
N GLY A 143 -21.28 1.07 -0.05
CA GLY A 143 -22.67 1.28 -0.40
C GLY A 143 -22.83 2.45 -1.38
N LYS A 144 -23.95 2.45 -2.11
CA LYS A 144 -24.22 3.37 -3.24
C LYS A 144 -24.10 4.85 -2.88
N GLU A 145 -24.73 5.28 -1.78
CA GLU A 145 -24.76 6.70 -1.41
C GLU A 145 -23.39 7.22 -1.00
N GLU A 146 -22.66 6.47 -0.18
CA GLU A 146 -21.31 6.84 0.26
C GLU A 146 -20.30 6.80 -0.88
N ALA A 147 -20.42 5.81 -1.79
CA ALA A 147 -19.59 5.77 -2.99
C ALA A 147 -19.82 6.99 -3.87
N ARG A 148 -21.08 7.43 -4.05
CA ARG A 148 -21.37 8.68 -4.78
C ARG A 148 -20.66 9.88 -4.15
N VAL A 149 -20.69 10.00 -2.81
CA VAL A 149 -19.98 11.05 -2.07
C VAL A 149 -18.46 10.98 -2.31
N VAL A 150 -17.87 9.78 -2.30
CA VAL A 150 -16.43 9.59 -2.56
C VAL A 150 -16.05 9.97 -3.99
N MET A 151 -16.84 9.54 -4.99
CA MET A 151 -16.59 9.82 -6.40
C MET A 151 -16.69 11.31 -6.73
N GLU A 152 -17.56 12.04 -6.03
CA GLU A 152 -17.64 13.49 -6.10
C GLU A 152 -16.42 14.14 -5.41
N ALA A 153 -16.14 13.74 -4.17
CA ALA A 153 -15.11 14.33 -3.32
C ALA A 153 -13.68 14.14 -3.85
N MET A 154 -13.38 13.04 -4.57
CA MET A 154 -12.02 12.79 -5.09
C MET A 154 -11.49 13.91 -6.01
N ASN A 155 -12.39 14.73 -6.57
CA ASN A 155 -12.05 15.86 -7.43
C ASN A 155 -11.95 17.19 -6.69
N HIS A 156 -12.36 17.25 -5.42
CA HIS A 156 -12.29 18.46 -4.59
C HIS A 156 -10.84 18.86 -4.30
N THR A 157 -10.61 20.17 -4.17
CA THR A 157 -9.30 20.74 -3.86
C THR A 157 -8.72 20.20 -2.55
N GLU A 158 -9.58 20.03 -1.53
CA GLU A 158 -9.27 19.41 -0.23
C GLU A 158 -8.65 18.00 -0.39
N THR A 159 -9.34 17.10 -1.09
CA THR A 159 -8.87 15.72 -1.24
C THR A 159 -7.60 15.63 -2.11
N LYS A 160 -7.48 16.48 -3.13
CA LYS A 160 -6.24 16.62 -3.91
C LYS A 160 -5.08 17.07 -3.03
N ALA A 161 -5.30 18.05 -2.15
CA ALA A 161 -4.29 18.55 -1.24
C ALA A 161 -3.83 17.48 -0.24
N ILE A 162 -4.73 16.60 0.21
CA ILE A 162 -4.37 15.50 1.11
C ILE A 162 -3.47 14.47 0.44
N LEU A 163 -3.79 14.06 -0.79
CA LEU A 163 -2.92 13.14 -1.51
C LEU A 163 -1.52 13.73 -1.71
N THR A 164 -1.44 15.02 -2.04
CA THR A 164 -0.18 15.76 -2.13
C THR A 164 0.53 15.80 -0.78
N ALA A 165 -0.16 16.15 0.31
CA ALA A 165 0.42 16.24 1.64
C ALA A 165 0.94 14.89 2.14
N ASN A 166 0.20 13.80 1.93
CA ASN A 166 0.64 12.45 2.26
C ASN A 166 1.90 12.06 1.47
N THR A 167 1.93 12.38 0.18
CA THR A 167 3.08 12.07 -0.70
C THR A 167 4.30 12.89 -0.30
N ASN A 168 4.13 14.18 0.01
CA ASN A 168 5.20 15.05 0.49
C ASN A 168 5.71 14.60 1.86
N ARG A 169 4.81 14.23 2.79
CA ARG A 169 5.21 13.69 4.09
C ARG A 169 6.07 12.43 3.91
N ALA A 170 5.66 11.50 3.05
CA ALA A 170 6.44 10.30 2.76
C ALA A 170 7.84 10.67 2.22
N PHE A 171 7.92 11.62 1.30
CA PHE A 171 9.19 12.14 0.78
C PHE A 171 10.05 12.77 1.90
N ASP A 172 9.47 13.61 2.75
CA ASP A 172 10.17 14.33 3.83
C ASP A 172 10.77 13.39 4.87
N ILE A 173 10.14 12.22 5.10
CA ILE A 173 10.67 11.16 5.98
C ILE A 173 11.61 10.18 5.25
N GLY A 174 12.01 10.49 4.01
CA GLY A 174 13.01 9.76 3.25
C GLY A 174 12.48 8.66 2.33
N ALA A 175 11.16 8.54 2.14
CA ALA A 175 10.61 7.55 1.23
C ALA A 175 11.00 7.84 -0.22
N PHE A 176 11.38 6.79 -0.95
CA PHE A 176 11.73 6.85 -2.38
C PHE A 176 11.00 5.79 -3.22
N GLY A 177 10.17 4.99 -2.57
CA GLY A 177 9.37 3.92 -3.16
C GLY A 177 8.36 3.38 -2.14
N ILE A 178 7.58 2.37 -2.53
CA ILE A 178 6.58 1.74 -1.65
C ILE A 178 6.67 0.20 -1.68
N PRO A 179 6.21 -0.50 -0.62
CA PRO A 179 5.67 0.04 0.63
C PRO A 179 6.75 0.76 1.44
N TRP A 180 6.36 1.84 2.11
CA TRP A 180 7.20 2.52 3.10
C TRP A 180 6.51 2.43 4.46
N PHE A 181 7.26 2.08 5.49
CA PHE A 181 6.78 1.96 6.86
C PHE A 181 7.47 3.02 7.70
N GLU A 182 6.69 3.90 8.32
CA GLU A 182 7.12 4.78 9.41
C GLU A 182 6.66 4.14 10.72
N CYS A 183 7.62 3.63 11.48
CA CYS A 183 7.40 2.77 12.63
C CYS A 183 7.78 3.52 13.90
N THR A 184 6.91 3.53 14.90
CA THR A 184 7.21 4.06 16.24
C THR A 184 7.15 2.94 17.27
N ASN A 185 8.26 2.67 17.95
CA ASN A 185 8.36 1.59 18.94
C ASN A 185 7.75 1.98 20.30
N ALA A 186 7.77 1.06 21.26
CA ALA A 186 7.18 1.26 22.58
C ALA A 186 7.91 2.31 23.44
N GLN A 187 9.16 2.66 23.07
CA GLN A 187 10.01 3.68 23.68
C GLN A 187 9.76 5.07 23.08
N GLY A 188 9.00 5.16 21.98
CA GLY A 188 8.69 6.42 21.28
C GLY A 188 9.70 6.79 20.19
N GLU A 189 10.68 5.92 19.90
CA GLU A 189 11.63 6.12 18.81
C GLU A 189 10.94 5.82 17.48
N THR A 190 11.28 6.57 16.44
CA THR A 190 10.66 6.43 15.11
C THR A 190 11.71 6.17 14.03
N GLU A 191 11.48 5.14 13.22
CA GLU A 191 12.35 4.73 12.11
C GLU A 191 11.54 4.44 10.83
N GLY A 192 12.21 4.57 9.68
CA GLY A 192 11.66 4.31 8.36
C GLY A 192 12.21 3.02 7.74
N PHE A 193 11.34 2.19 7.16
CA PHE A 193 11.71 0.95 6.47
C PHE A 193 11.06 0.91 5.09
N TRP A 194 11.75 0.36 4.09
CA TRP A 194 11.25 0.27 2.72
C TRP A 194 11.22 -1.18 2.24
N GLY A 195 10.12 -1.58 1.61
CA GLY A 195 10.02 -2.88 0.96
C GLY A 195 9.49 -3.99 1.87
N VAL A 196 8.81 -4.96 1.25
CA VAL A 196 8.20 -6.12 1.96
C VAL A 196 9.26 -7.04 2.57
N ASP A 197 10.46 -7.03 2.02
CA ASP A 197 11.64 -7.75 2.47
C ASP A 197 12.21 -7.23 3.79
N HIS A 198 11.81 -6.03 4.23
CA HIS A 198 12.24 -5.43 5.50
C HIS A 198 11.23 -5.64 6.64
N LEU A 199 10.16 -6.42 6.43
CA LEU A 199 9.18 -6.69 7.49
C LEU A 199 9.80 -7.34 8.74
N GLY A 200 10.87 -8.13 8.59
CA GLY A 200 11.63 -8.66 9.74
C GLY A 200 12.25 -7.56 10.58
N GLN A 201 12.94 -6.60 9.95
CA GLN A 201 13.51 -5.44 10.64
C GLN A 201 12.43 -4.57 11.29
N VAL A 202 11.28 -4.40 10.63
CA VAL A 202 10.12 -3.73 11.23
C VAL A 202 9.68 -4.44 12.51
N ALA A 203 9.56 -5.77 12.47
CA ALA A 203 9.16 -6.54 13.64
C ALA A 203 10.19 -6.45 14.78
N ASP A 204 11.48 -6.53 14.46
CA ASP A 204 12.58 -6.41 15.42
C ASP A 204 12.59 -5.02 16.08
N PHE A 205 12.52 -3.95 15.28
CA PHE A 205 12.50 -2.57 15.77
C PHE A 205 11.30 -2.30 16.69
N LEU A 206 10.13 -2.87 16.37
CA LEU A 206 8.92 -2.75 17.16
C LEU A 206 8.88 -3.72 18.35
N GLY A 207 9.88 -4.61 18.50
CA GLY A 207 9.96 -5.61 19.57
C GLY A 207 8.86 -6.68 19.51
N LEU A 208 8.46 -7.09 18.29
CA LEU A 208 7.37 -8.04 18.05
C LEU A 208 7.88 -9.49 18.08
N ASP A 209 7.01 -10.41 18.51
CA ASP A 209 7.32 -11.86 18.50
C ASP A 209 7.00 -12.49 17.13
N ILE A 210 8.04 -12.64 16.33
CA ILE A 210 7.97 -13.24 14.98
C ILE A 210 7.83 -14.76 14.97
N LYS A 211 7.99 -15.45 16.11
CA LYS A 211 7.90 -16.93 16.16
C LYS A 211 6.50 -17.44 15.84
N GLN A 212 5.52 -16.55 15.86
CA GLN A 212 4.11 -16.83 15.61
C GLN A 212 3.78 -16.94 14.11
N ASP A 213 4.72 -16.63 13.21
CA ASP A 213 4.51 -16.65 11.77
C ASP A 213 5.68 -17.31 11.02
N GLN A 214 5.41 -18.41 10.31
CA GLN A 214 6.43 -19.13 9.55
C GLN A 214 6.97 -18.33 8.36
N GLY A 215 6.20 -17.36 7.86
CA GLY A 215 6.60 -16.42 6.83
C GLY A 215 7.67 -15.43 7.29
N PHE A 216 8.08 -15.43 8.56
CA PHE A 216 9.19 -14.62 9.04
C PHE A 216 10.54 -15.36 9.06
N ARG A 217 10.58 -16.65 8.68
CA ARG A 217 11.84 -17.43 8.68
C ARG A 217 12.89 -16.99 7.66
N ALA A 218 12.52 -16.26 6.61
CA ALA A 218 13.43 -15.77 5.58
C ALA A 218 13.89 -14.33 5.81
N VAL A 219 13.37 -13.68 6.85
CA VAL A 219 13.81 -12.36 7.32
C VAL A 219 14.52 -12.45 8.68
N LEU A 220 14.76 -13.68 9.15
CA LEU A 220 15.63 -14.08 10.27
C LEU A 220 17.02 -14.43 9.74
#